data_AF-A0AAV0AAY0-F1
#
_entry.id   AF-A0AAV0AAY0-F1
#
_cell.length_a   1.000
_cell.length_b   1.000
_cell.length_c   1.000
_cell.angle_alpha   90.00
_cell.angle_beta   90.00
_cell.angle_gamma   90.00
#
_symmetry.space_group_name_H-M   'P 1'
#
loop_
_entity.id
_entity.type
_entity.pdbx_description
1 polymer ?
#
loop_
_entity_poly.entity_id
_entity_poly.type
_entity_poly.pdbx_seq_one_letter_code
_entity_poly.pdbx_strand_id
1 'polypeptide(L)'
;MAQNLYGPGVRMGNWNEDVYLEEERMRDFLEKREKGELLIQRNRRVKKNLLRPMELSVSKDGFVHYGDKVMLVNPDHPRGEEAGMFLEGDLCLCMSPDEVKAQLLDELEMPCGLSAVLTTVPMGRNTFTILSDSRSSDAVGQVLRYGQSFCLGIEAGLECKMLYLSSDHRTLLKSSKKSWLQEVILTDEASHLNCWQATFLDPQLRLEYEGFPVGANEKLVIYHRQTNRALAAHRHLSLRYHIAGCRIECCNWLRSYV
;
A
#
# COMPACT_ATOMS: atom_id res chain seq x y z
N MET A 1 44.21 23.05 1.79
CA MET A 1 43.90 21.61 1.69
C MET A 1 44.08 21.24 0.24
N ALA A 2 45.04 20.37 -0.09
CA ALA A 2 45.37 20.05 -1.47
C ALA A 2 44.19 19.32 -2.12
N GLN A 3 43.67 19.87 -3.22
CA GLN A 3 42.73 19.18 -4.08
C GLN A 3 43.49 18.10 -4.85
N ASN A 4 42.94 16.89 -4.94
CA ASN A 4 43.47 15.84 -5.80
C ASN A 4 43.32 16.27 -7.27
N LEU A 5 44.34 16.93 -7.80
CA LEU A 5 44.41 17.44 -9.18
C LEU A 5 44.64 16.32 -10.21
N TYR A 6 45.09 15.15 -9.77
CA TYR A 6 45.42 14.01 -10.61
C TYR A 6 44.68 12.76 -10.12
N GLY A 7 44.19 11.95 -11.05
CA GLY A 7 43.54 10.67 -10.75
C GLY A 7 44.54 9.55 -10.42
N PRO A 8 44.06 8.40 -9.90
CA PRO A 8 44.90 7.29 -9.42
C PRO A 8 45.79 6.66 -10.51
N GLY A 9 45.48 6.88 -11.79
CA GLY A 9 46.33 6.45 -12.92
C GLY A 9 47.65 7.22 -13.06
N VAL A 10 47.80 8.37 -12.39
CA VAL A 10 49.04 9.16 -12.37
C VAL A 10 49.76 8.88 -11.06
N ARG A 11 51.01 8.42 -11.13
CA ARG A 11 51.83 8.04 -9.95
C ARG A 11 52.34 9.23 -9.15
N MET A 12 51.43 10.08 -8.68
CA MET A 12 51.71 11.30 -7.94
C MET A 12 50.92 11.32 -6.64
N GLY A 13 51.55 11.73 -5.54
CA GLY A 13 50.90 11.76 -4.22
C GLY A 13 50.57 10.36 -3.71
N ASN A 14 49.34 10.18 -3.21
CA ASN A 14 48.89 8.94 -2.57
C ASN A 14 48.34 7.87 -3.54
N TRP A 15 48.81 7.91 -4.79
CA TRP A 15 48.27 7.10 -5.89
C TRP A 15 48.18 5.60 -5.58
N ASN A 16 49.15 5.05 -4.83
CA ASN A 16 49.18 3.62 -4.53
C ASN A 16 48.08 3.21 -3.53
N GLU A 17 47.80 4.03 -2.52
CA GLU A 17 46.68 3.79 -1.61
C GLU A 17 45.35 3.98 -2.32
N ASP A 18 45.24 5.00 -3.19
CA ASP A 18 44.02 5.25 -3.98
C ASP A 18 43.71 4.06 -4.92
N VAL A 19 44.72 3.51 -5.62
CA VAL A 19 44.57 2.32 -6.47
C VAL A 19 44.15 1.10 -5.64
N TYR A 20 44.80 0.84 -4.50
CA TYR A 20 44.46 -0.29 -3.64
C TYR A 20 43.02 -0.18 -3.11
N LEU A 21 42.60 1.02 -2.70
CA LEU A 21 41.24 1.29 -2.22
C LEU A 21 40.19 1.09 -3.34
N GLU A 22 40.51 1.47 -4.58
CA GLU A 22 39.65 1.18 -5.74
C GLU A 22 39.53 -0.32 -6.03
N GLU A 23 40.64 -1.07 -5.94
CA GLU A 23 40.65 -2.53 -6.11
C GLU A 23 39.82 -3.24 -5.03
N GLU A 24 39.98 -2.87 -3.75
CA GLU A 24 39.16 -3.43 -2.67
C GLU A 24 37.67 -3.09 -2.86
N ARG A 25 37.36 -1.84 -3.22
CA ARG A 25 35.97 -1.43 -3.50
C ARG A 25 35.37 -2.23 -4.67
N MET A 26 36.16 -2.53 -5.70
CA MET A 26 35.74 -3.36 -6.83
C MET A 26 35.51 -4.82 -6.41
N ARG A 27 36.42 -5.38 -5.61
CA ARG A 27 36.29 -6.75 -5.07
C ARG A 27 35.00 -6.89 -4.25
N ASP A 28 34.79 -5.98 -3.29
CA ASP A 28 33.57 -5.93 -2.48
C ASP A 28 32.30 -5.81 -3.34
N PHE A 29 32.35 -4.99 -4.39
CA PHE A 29 31.24 -4.85 -5.32
C PHE A 29 30.95 -6.14 -6.09
N LEU A 30 31.99 -6.82 -6.59
CA LEU A 30 31.86 -8.09 -7.33
C LEU A 30 31.31 -9.19 -6.42
N GLU A 31 31.83 -9.32 -5.19
CA GLU A 31 31.31 -10.29 -4.21
C GLU A 31 29.84 -10.04 -3.89
N LYS A 32 29.46 -8.79 -3.62
CA LYS A 32 28.05 -8.42 -3.37
C LYS A 32 27.18 -8.66 -4.60
N ARG A 33 27.71 -8.45 -5.81
CA ARG A 33 27.00 -8.70 -7.07
C ARG A 33 26.71 -10.19 -7.25
N GLU A 34 27.69 -11.05 -6.97
CA GLU A 34 27.56 -12.50 -7.06
C GLU A 34 26.56 -13.03 -6.02
N LYS A 35 26.62 -12.52 -4.79
CA LYS A 35 25.65 -12.85 -3.72
C LYS A 35 24.25 -12.28 -3.96
N GLY A 36 24.09 -11.33 -4.89
CA GLY A 36 22.81 -10.69 -5.13
C GLY A 36 22.41 -9.68 -4.05
N GLU A 37 23.39 -9.13 -3.32
CA GLU A 37 23.20 -8.23 -2.17
C GLU A 37 23.30 -6.75 -2.54
N LEU A 38 23.59 -6.42 -3.80
CA LEU A 38 23.59 -5.03 -4.24
C LEU A 38 22.19 -4.44 -4.07
N LEU A 39 22.12 -3.21 -3.57
CA LEU A 39 20.87 -2.47 -3.39
C LEU A 39 20.00 -2.44 -4.66
N ILE A 40 20.63 -2.34 -5.84
CA ILE A 40 19.93 -2.38 -7.12
C ILE A 40 19.29 -3.74 -7.41
N GLN A 41 19.92 -4.85 -7.02
CA GLN A 41 19.39 -6.20 -7.18
C GLN A 41 18.23 -6.44 -6.20
N ARG A 42 18.41 -6.03 -4.94
CA ARG A 42 17.35 -6.09 -3.91
C ARG A 42 16.13 -5.26 -4.28
N ASN A 43 16.34 -4.01 -4.71
CA ASN A 43 15.25 -3.15 -5.19
C ASN A 43 14.51 -3.78 -6.38
N ARG A 44 15.23 -4.35 -7.36
CA ARG A 44 14.60 -5.07 -8.48
C ARG A 44 13.73 -6.24 -8.02
N ARG A 45 14.16 -7.00 -7.01
CA ARG A 45 13.36 -8.10 -6.43
C ARG A 45 12.06 -7.57 -5.80
N VAL A 46 12.17 -6.59 -4.90
CA VAL A 46 11.02 -5.96 -4.25
C VAL A 46 10.07 -5.37 -5.28
N LYS A 47 10.60 -4.64 -6.28
CA LYS A 47 9.81 -4.06 -7.38
C LYS A 47 9.04 -5.12 -8.15
N LYS A 48 9.68 -6.24 -8.49
CA LYS A 48 9.06 -7.34 -9.23
C LYS A 48 7.85 -7.91 -8.48
N ASN A 49 7.92 -7.99 -7.15
CA ASN A 49 6.81 -8.48 -6.33
C ASN A 49 5.68 -7.45 -6.20
N LEU A 50 6.02 -6.19 -5.88
CA LEU A 50 5.03 -5.14 -5.65
C LEU A 50 4.28 -4.71 -6.92
N LEU A 51 4.98 -4.67 -8.05
CA LEU A 51 4.44 -4.26 -9.35
C LEU A 51 4.13 -5.47 -10.24
N ARG A 52 4.06 -6.67 -9.67
CA ARG A 52 3.58 -7.85 -10.38
C ARG A 52 2.18 -7.55 -10.93
N PRO A 53 1.93 -7.66 -12.24
CA PRO A 53 0.59 -7.55 -12.80
C PRO A 53 -0.33 -8.58 -12.16
N MET A 54 -1.52 -8.16 -11.77
CA MET A 54 -2.55 -9.03 -11.18
C MET A 54 -3.81 -8.98 -12.04
N GLU A 55 -4.55 -10.09 -12.06
CA GLU A 55 -5.86 -10.15 -12.67
C GLU A 55 -6.91 -10.04 -11.57
N LEU A 56 -7.89 -9.15 -11.80
CA LEU A 56 -9.04 -8.99 -10.90
C LEU A 56 -10.06 -10.08 -11.17
N SER A 57 -10.81 -10.45 -10.14
CA SER A 57 -11.92 -11.40 -10.29
C SER A 57 -13.06 -10.74 -11.06
N VAL A 58 -13.55 -11.43 -12.09
CA VAL A 58 -14.73 -11.00 -12.85
C VAL A 58 -15.98 -11.57 -12.18
N SER A 59 -16.85 -10.69 -11.70
CA SER A 59 -18.15 -11.10 -11.17
C SER A 59 -19.06 -11.57 -12.31
N LYS A 60 -19.63 -12.77 -12.18
CA LYS A 60 -20.61 -13.32 -13.13
C LYS A 60 -21.99 -12.73 -12.93
N ASP A 61 -22.35 -12.46 -11.68
CA ASP A 61 -23.70 -12.10 -11.25
C ASP A 61 -23.84 -10.58 -10.99
N GLY A 62 -22.76 -9.81 -11.18
CA GLY A 62 -22.72 -8.37 -10.94
C GLY A 62 -22.47 -7.96 -9.49
N PHE A 63 -22.35 -8.92 -8.57
CA PHE A 63 -22.10 -8.69 -7.14
C PHE A 63 -20.70 -9.08 -6.71
N VAL A 64 -20.27 -8.53 -5.58
CA VAL A 64 -18.98 -8.82 -4.97
C VAL A 64 -19.09 -10.04 -4.05
N HIS A 65 -18.15 -10.98 -4.11
CA HIS A 65 -18.14 -12.19 -3.30
C HIS A 65 -16.92 -12.28 -2.39
N TYR A 66 -17.02 -13.06 -1.31
CA TYR A 66 -15.83 -13.44 -0.53
C TYR A 66 -14.89 -14.31 -1.37
N GLY A 67 -13.60 -13.97 -1.36
CA GLY A 67 -12.55 -14.55 -2.19
C GLY A 67 -12.22 -13.73 -3.45
N ASP A 68 -13.04 -12.73 -3.78
CA ASP A 68 -12.81 -11.88 -4.95
C ASP A 68 -11.59 -10.98 -4.78
N LYS A 69 -10.82 -10.83 -5.86
CA LYS A 69 -9.68 -9.91 -5.99
C LYS A 69 -10.15 -8.60 -6.58
N VAL A 70 -10.18 -7.57 -5.75
CA VAL A 70 -10.74 -6.25 -6.06
C VAL A 70 -9.70 -5.14 -5.92
N MET A 71 -9.99 -4.01 -6.55
CA MET A 71 -9.30 -2.74 -6.30
C MET A 71 -10.25 -1.79 -5.58
N LEU A 72 -9.73 -1.08 -4.59
CA LEU A 72 -10.48 -0.02 -3.89
C LEU A 72 -10.11 1.32 -4.49
N VAL A 73 -11.05 1.89 -5.24
CA VAL A 73 -10.89 3.16 -5.95
C VAL A 73 -11.75 4.23 -5.30
N ASN A 74 -11.12 5.33 -4.90
CA ASN A 74 -11.79 6.55 -4.52
C ASN A 74 -11.98 7.39 -5.80
N PRO A 75 -13.23 7.51 -6.30
CA PRO A 75 -13.51 8.19 -7.55
C PRO A 75 -13.20 9.68 -7.44
N ASP A 76 -12.87 10.31 -8.58
CA ASP A 76 -12.63 11.75 -8.62
C ASP A 76 -13.83 12.55 -8.11
N HIS A 77 -13.53 13.67 -7.45
CA HIS A 77 -14.53 14.60 -6.96
C HIS A 77 -14.27 15.97 -7.60
N PRO A 78 -15.31 16.64 -8.13
CA PRO A 78 -15.14 17.98 -8.70
C PRO A 78 -14.53 18.92 -7.66
N ARG A 79 -13.61 19.80 -8.09
CA ARG A 79 -13.00 20.80 -7.20
C ARG A 79 -14.10 21.61 -6.51
N GLY A 80 -14.13 21.55 -5.19
CA GLY A 80 -14.68 22.66 -4.41
C GLY A 80 -13.79 23.90 -4.58
N GLU A 81 -14.33 25.08 -4.26
CA GLU A 81 -13.67 26.40 -4.37
C GLU A 81 -12.39 26.56 -3.51
N GLU A 82 -11.84 25.49 -2.95
CA GLU A 82 -10.70 25.53 -2.04
C GLU A 82 -9.37 25.64 -2.80
N ALA A 83 -8.64 26.72 -2.51
CA ALA A 83 -7.30 26.96 -3.01
C ALA A 83 -6.28 25.99 -2.38
N GLY A 84 -5.77 25.04 -3.16
CA GLY A 84 -4.68 24.14 -2.75
C GLY A 84 -4.25 23.17 -3.86
N MET A 85 -3.14 22.44 -3.66
CA MET A 85 -2.79 21.29 -4.51
C MET A 85 -3.83 20.19 -4.29
N PHE A 86 -4.76 20.05 -5.21
CA PHE A 86 -5.75 18.97 -5.24
C PHE A 86 -5.28 17.90 -6.23
N LEU A 87 -5.19 16.65 -5.79
CA LEU A 87 -4.92 15.54 -6.70
C LEU A 87 -6.21 15.17 -7.44
N GLU A 88 -6.25 15.52 -8.72
CA GLU A 88 -7.34 15.19 -9.66
C GLU A 88 -7.18 13.75 -10.17
N GLY A 89 -8.31 13.07 -10.37
CA GLY A 89 -8.39 11.70 -10.87
C GLY A 89 -8.71 10.64 -9.81
N ASP A 90 -8.82 9.40 -10.29
CA ASP A 90 -9.18 8.24 -9.47
C ASP A 90 -7.99 7.75 -8.64
N LEU A 91 -8.20 7.63 -7.33
CA LEU A 91 -7.17 7.23 -6.38
C LEU A 91 -7.41 5.80 -5.92
N CYS A 92 -6.45 4.90 -6.16
CA CYS A 92 -6.51 3.53 -5.70
C CYS A 92 -5.74 3.34 -4.38
N LEU A 93 -6.31 2.59 -3.43
CA LEU A 93 -5.59 2.16 -2.24
C LEU A 93 -4.42 1.26 -2.63
N CYS A 94 -3.23 1.56 -2.12
CA CYS A 94 -1.99 0.85 -2.43
C CYS A 94 -1.13 0.67 -1.18
N MET A 95 -0.48 -0.48 -1.09
CA MET A 95 0.59 -0.76 -0.14
C MET A 95 1.85 0.05 -0.48
N SER A 96 2.41 0.69 0.54
CA SER A 96 3.62 1.51 0.46
C SER A 96 4.57 1.13 1.62
N PRO A 97 5.43 0.12 1.44
CA PRO A 97 6.42 -0.24 2.44
C PRO A 97 7.51 0.84 2.55
N ASP A 98 8.22 0.86 3.68
CA ASP A 98 9.43 1.67 3.82
C ASP A 98 10.53 1.13 2.91
N GLU A 99 10.84 1.89 1.86
CA GLU A 99 11.76 1.48 0.80
C GLU A 99 13.16 1.18 1.33
N VAL A 100 13.65 1.94 2.31
CA VAL A 100 14.99 1.76 2.85
C VAL A 100 15.09 0.42 3.57
N LYS A 101 14.10 0.10 4.39
CA LYS A 101 14.10 -1.13 5.18
C LYS A 101 13.77 -2.36 4.36
N ALA A 102 12.83 -2.26 3.42
CA ALA A 102 12.48 -3.34 2.50
C ALA A 102 13.69 -3.76 1.63
N GLN A 103 14.56 -2.81 1.26
CA GLN A 103 15.80 -3.11 0.53
C GLN A 103 16.88 -3.75 1.40
N LEU A 104 16.89 -3.47 2.71
CA LEU A 104 17.92 -3.98 3.62
C LEU A 104 17.62 -5.40 4.10
N LEU A 105 16.35 -5.69 4.36
CA LEU A 105 15.92 -6.95 4.97
C LEU A 105 15.42 -7.99 3.96
N ASP A 106 15.23 -7.62 2.68
CA ASP A 106 14.55 -8.43 1.65
C ASP A 106 13.13 -8.92 2.07
N GLU A 107 12.62 -8.39 3.18
CA GLU A 107 11.31 -8.69 3.77
C GLU A 107 10.50 -7.40 3.96
N LEU A 108 9.18 -7.56 4.06
CA LEU A 108 8.29 -6.44 4.34
C LEU A 108 8.28 -6.17 5.85
N GLU A 109 8.58 -4.94 6.26
CA GLU A 109 8.42 -4.54 7.66
C GLU A 109 6.93 -4.48 8.01
N MET A 110 6.58 -5.11 9.13
CA MET A 110 5.25 -5.06 9.71
C MET A 110 5.25 -4.16 10.94
N PRO A 111 4.26 -3.26 11.10
CA PRO A 111 3.15 -2.99 10.18
C PRO A 111 3.56 -2.21 8.92
N CYS A 112 2.93 -2.51 7.79
CA CYS A 112 3.21 -1.85 6.52
C CYS A 112 2.23 -0.67 6.28
N GLY A 113 2.76 0.43 5.74
CA GLY A 113 1.98 1.63 5.45
C GLY A 113 1.11 1.50 4.20
N LEU A 114 0.06 2.30 4.15
CA LEU A 114 -0.84 2.43 3.00
C LEU A 114 -0.84 3.85 2.46
N SER A 115 -1.10 3.97 1.16
CA SER A 115 -1.21 5.24 0.45
C SER A 115 -2.27 5.15 -0.63
N ALA A 116 -2.86 6.27 -1.05
CA ALA A 116 -3.76 6.29 -2.20
C ALA A 116 -2.99 6.83 -3.42
N VAL A 117 -3.01 6.11 -4.54
CA VAL A 117 -2.19 6.39 -5.73
C VAL A 117 -3.07 6.62 -6.95
N LEU A 118 -2.68 7.56 -7.81
CA LEU A 118 -3.30 7.74 -9.14
C LEU A 118 -2.93 6.58 -10.08
N THR A 119 -3.68 5.48 -9.98
CA THR A 119 -3.51 4.30 -10.83
C THR A 119 -4.81 3.50 -10.89
N THR A 120 -5.14 3.04 -12.09
CA THR A 120 -6.26 2.11 -12.35
C THR A 120 -5.76 0.74 -12.81
N VAL A 121 -4.45 0.55 -12.88
CA VAL A 121 -3.83 -0.73 -13.29
C VAL A 121 -3.73 -1.68 -12.09
N PRO A 122 -4.22 -2.93 -12.19
CA PRO A 122 -4.11 -3.93 -11.14
C PRO A 122 -2.69 -4.50 -11.01
N MET A 123 -2.16 -4.46 -9.80
CA MET A 123 -0.83 -4.86 -9.41
C MET A 123 -0.86 -5.54 -8.03
N GLY A 124 0.19 -6.28 -7.69
CA GLY A 124 0.32 -6.94 -6.38
C GLY A 124 0.11 -5.99 -5.19
N ARG A 125 0.56 -4.74 -5.29
CA ARG A 125 0.44 -3.74 -4.21
C ARG A 125 -0.93 -3.06 -4.06
N ASN A 126 -1.86 -3.22 -5.00
CA ASN A 126 -3.16 -2.53 -4.98
C ASN A 126 -4.36 -3.46 -5.21
N THR A 127 -4.10 -4.76 -5.27
CA THR A 127 -5.13 -5.79 -5.40
C THR A 127 -5.40 -6.38 -4.02
N PHE A 128 -6.63 -6.26 -3.54
CA PHE A 128 -7.06 -6.79 -2.27
C PHE A 128 -8.01 -7.97 -2.48
N THR A 129 -7.87 -9.01 -1.66
CA THR A 129 -8.81 -10.12 -1.58
C THR A 129 -9.83 -9.83 -0.48
N ILE A 130 -11.11 -9.95 -0.79
CA ILE A 130 -12.18 -9.83 0.21
C ILE A 130 -12.26 -11.14 0.98
N LEU A 131 -12.05 -11.08 2.28
CA LEU A 131 -12.02 -12.25 3.16
C LEU A 131 -13.18 -12.19 4.15
N SER A 132 -13.73 -13.34 4.51
CA SER A 132 -14.75 -13.42 5.54
C SER A 132 -14.14 -13.26 6.94
N ASP A 133 -14.88 -12.63 7.85
CA ASP A 133 -14.52 -12.55 9.27
C ASP A 133 -14.59 -13.93 9.97
N SER A 134 -15.51 -14.80 9.51
CA SER A 134 -15.66 -16.16 10.02
C SER A 134 -14.48 -17.05 9.59
N ARG A 135 -13.88 -17.74 10.56
CA ARG A 135 -12.82 -18.77 10.33
C ARG A 135 -13.29 -19.98 9.52
N SER A 136 -14.57 -20.06 9.15
CA SER A 136 -15.11 -21.12 8.30
C SER A 136 -14.79 -20.86 6.83
N SER A 137 -14.09 -21.81 6.20
CA SER A 137 -13.77 -21.80 4.77
C SER A 137 -15.00 -21.85 3.86
N ASP A 138 -16.19 -22.12 4.41
CA ASP A 138 -17.46 -22.27 3.68
C ASP A 138 -18.07 -20.94 3.21
N ALA A 139 -17.46 -19.80 3.56
CA ALA A 139 -17.92 -18.48 3.16
C ALA A 139 -17.41 -18.05 1.76
N VAL A 140 -16.42 -18.74 1.21
CA VAL A 140 -15.84 -18.40 -0.10
C VAL A 140 -16.89 -18.57 -1.21
N GLY A 141 -17.05 -17.54 -2.03
CA GLY A 141 -18.07 -17.48 -3.08
C GLY A 141 -19.45 -17.01 -2.62
N GLN A 142 -19.65 -16.71 -1.33
CA GLN A 142 -20.88 -16.06 -0.88
C GLN A 142 -20.86 -14.57 -1.22
N VAL A 143 -22.03 -14.02 -1.56
CA VAL A 143 -22.20 -12.60 -1.89
C VAL A 143 -22.00 -11.75 -0.63
N LEU A 144 -21.15 -10.74 -0.73
CA LEU A 144 -20.98 -9.72 0.31
C LEU A 144 -22.23 -8.84 0.35
N ARG A 145 -22.80 -8.63 1.55
CA ARG A 145 -23.99 -7.79 1.75
C ARG A 145 -23.66 -6.54 2.55
N TYR A 146 -24.42 -5.47 2.35
CA TYR A 146 -24.35 -4.29 3.19
C TYR A 146 -24.64 -4.65 4.64
N GLY A 147 -23.84 -4.11 5.56
CA GLY A 147 -23.94 -4.42 6.98
C GLY A 147 -23.18 -5.69 7.41
N GLN A 148 -22.65 -6.51 6.50
CA GLN A 148 -21.82 -7.66 6.88
C GLN A 148 -20.36 -7.25 7.14
N SER A 149 -19.72 -7.93 8.09
CA SER A 149 -18.29 -7.75 8.35
C SER A 149 -17.44 -8.58 7.40
N PHE A 150 -16.40 -7.94 6.87
CA PHE A 150 -15.39 -8.56 6.02
C PHE A 150 -14.01 -8.01 6.36
N CYS A 151 -12.99 -8.72 5.92
CA CYS A 151 -11.59 -8.33 6.04
C CYS A 151 -11.02 -8.09 4.64
N LEU A 152 -10.07 -7.17 4.52
CA LEU A 152 -9.35 -6.92 3.27
C LEU A 152 -7.93 -7.45 3.42
N GLY A 153 -7.62 -8.48 2.63
CA GLY A 153 -6.29 -9.09 2.60
C GLY A 153 -5.50 -8.64 1.37
N ILE A 154 -4.18 -8.51 1.47
CA ILE A 154 -3.28 -8.34 0.34
C ILE A 154 -2.15 -9.35 0.45
N GLU A 155 -1.88 -10.06 -0.65
CA GLU A 155 -0.74 -10.97 -0.72
C GLU A 155 0.53 -10.16 -0.99
N ALA A 156 1.44 -10.14 -0.03
CA ALA A 156 2.66 -9.35 -0.09
C ALA A 156 3.91 -10.15 0.31
N GLY A 157 5.06 -9.69 -0.17
CA GLY A 157 6.36 -10.30 0.11
C GLY A 157 6.74 -11.44 -0.83
N LEU A 158 7.95 -11.98 -0.65
CA LEU A 158 8.47 -13.12 -1.41
C LEU A 158 7.74 -14.43 -1.07
N GLU A 159 7.28 -14.55 0.17
CA GLU A 159 6.58 -15.72 0.70
C GLU A 159 5.06 -15.67 0.48
N CYS A 160 4.54 -14.65 -0.23
CA CYS A 160 3.10 -14.43 -0.43
C CYS A 160 2.30 -14.46 0.89
N LYS A 161 2.83 -13.81 1.93
CA LYS A 161 2.13 -13.67 3.21
C LYS A 161 0.89 -12.79 3.02
N MET A 162 -0.22 -13.19 3.62
CA MET A 162 -1.44 -12.40 3.62
C MET A 162 -1.34 -11.32 4.68
N LEU A 163 -1.48 -10.06 4.28
CA LEU A 163 -1.55 -8.91 5.16
C LEU A 163 -2.95 -8.35 5.17
N TYR A 164 -3.46 -8.02 6.34
CA TYR A 164 -4.81 -7.55 6.55
C TYR A 164 -4.83 -6.05 6.78
N LEU A 165 -5.84 -5.40 6.21
CA LEU A 165 -6.14 -4.00 6.47
C LEU A 165 -6.61 -3.83 7.91
N SER A 166 -5.85 -3.10 8.72
CA SER A 166 -6.08 -2.92 10.15
C SER A 166 -6.12 -1.44 10.54
N SER A 167 -6.95 -1.12 11.53
CA SER A 167 -6.98 0.22 12.12
C SER A 167 -7.30 0.15 13.61
N ASP A 168 -6.80 1.11 14.37
CA ASP A 168 -7.01 1.18 15.82
C ASP A 168 -7.32 2.62 16.24
N HIS A 169 -7.88 2.83 17.42
CA HIS A 169 -8.15 4.17 17.95
C HIS A 169 -6.87 5.02 17.96
N ARG A 170 -7.04 6.29 17.57
CA ARG A 170 -5.94 7.24 17.56
C ARG A 170 -5.38 7.42 18.97
N THR A 171 -4.07 7.22 19.10
CA THR A 171 -3.29 7.59 20.29
C THR A 171 -2.10 8.47 19.89
N LEU A 172 -1.37 9.01 20.86
CA LEU A 172 -0.16 9.81 20.59
C LEU A 172 0.89 9.01 19.82
N LEU A 173 0.97 7.70 20.05
CA LEU A 173 1.90 6.79 19.38
C LEU A 173 1.31 6.21 18.08
N LYS A 174 -0.01 5.97 18.05
CA LYS A 174 -0.73 5.40 16.90
C LYS A 174 -1.54 6.48 16.19
N SER A 175 -0.89 7.22 15.32
CA SER A 175 -1.54 8.26 14.51
C SER A 175 -0.81 8.48 13.19
N SER A 176 -1.57 8.95 12.21
CA SER A 176 -1.01 9.32 10.92
C SER A 176 0.07 10.40 11.09
N LYS A 177 1.27 10.12 10.57
CA LYS A 177 2.46 10.99 10.69
C LYS A 177 2.26 12.45 10.25
N LYS A 178 1.31 12.71 9.35
CA LYS A 178 1.05 14.06 8.82
C LYS A 178 -0.24 14.69 9.33
N SER A 179 -1.33 13.94 9.35
CA SER A 179 -2.65 14.47 9.68
C SER A 179 -2.98 14.32 11.17
N TRP A 180 -2.21 13.54 11.92
CA TRP A 180 -2.49 13.18 13.32
C TRP A 180 -3.89 12.56 13.47
N LEU A 181 -4.38 11.87 12.44
CA LEU A 181 -5.65 11.15 12.44
C LEU A 181 -5.44 9.67 12.73
N GLN A 182 -6.54 8.92 12.77
CA GLN A 182 -6.52 7.47 12.84
C GLN A 182 -5.70 6.90 11.67
N GLU A 183 -4.71 6.06 11.98
CA GLU A 183 -3.91 5.40 10.95
C GLU A 183 -4.55 4.10 10.48
N VAL A 184 -4.27 3.74 9.23
CA VAL A 184 -4.76 2.51 8.60
C VAL A 184 -3.56 1.77 8.02
N ILE A 185 -3.21 0.65 8.63
CA ILE A 185 -1.97 -0.08 8.37
C ILE A 185 -2.29 -1.48 7.85
N LEU A 186 -1.28 -2.16 7.32
CA LEU A 186 -1.34 -3.58 7.00
C LEU A 186 -0.60 -4.37 8.08
N THR A 187 -1.24 -5.40 8.61
CA THR A 187 -0.69 -6.31 9.63
C THR A 187 -0.83 -7.77 9.18
N ASP A 188 0.10 -8.62 9.56
CA ASP A 188 0.05 -10.07 9.30
C ASP A 188 -0.85 -10.81 10.29
N GLU A 189 -1.11 -10.21 11.46
CA GLU A 189 -2.02 -10.74 12.46
C GLU A 189 -3.49 -10.57 12.08
N ALA A 190 -4.25 -11.65 12.15
CA ALA A 190 -5.71 -11.65 12.02
C ALA A 190 -6.37 -11.27 13.36
N SER A 191 -6.99 -10.09 13.41
CA SER A 191 -7.64 -9.54 14.62
C SER A 191 -8.98 -8.88 14.30
N HIS A 192 -9.76 -8.58 15.34
CA HIS A 192 -11.00 -7.81 15.26
C HIS A 192 -10.79 -6.38 14.72
N LEU A 193 -9.56 -5.87 14.82
CA LEU A 193 -9.12 -4.60 14.22
C LEU A 193 -9.05 -4.64 12.69
N ASN A 194 -9.22 -5.83 12.10
CA ASN A 194 -9.18 -6.02 10.66
C ASN A 194 -10.59 -6.12 10.05
N CYS A 195 -11.63 -5.98 10.88
CA CYS A 195 -13.02 -6.09 10.47
C CYS A 195 -13.52 -4.74 9.92
N TRP A 196 -13.95 -4.76 8.68
CA TRP A 196 -14.57 -3.65 7.97
C TRP A 196 -16.01 -4.01 7.60
N GLN A 197 -16.83 -2.99 7.35
CA GLN A 197 -18.23 -3.13 6.99
C GLN A 197 -18.54 -2.20 5.83
N ALA A 198 -19.24 -2.71 4.81
CA ALA A 198 -19.69 -1.92 3.69
C ALA A 198 -21.08 -1.36 4.02
N THR A 199 -21.26 -0.07 3.80
CA THR A 199 -22.54 0.61 3.95
C THR A 199 -22.86 1.41 2.69
N PHE A 200 -24.15 1.63 2.49
CA PHE A 200 -24.63 2.41 1.35
C PHE A 200 -24.16 3.86 1.43
N LEU A 201 -23.93 4.47 0.26
CA LEU A 201 -23.36 5.83 0.16
C LEU A 201 -24.25 6.87 0.87
N ASP A 202 -25.54 6.90 0.52
CA ASP A 202 -26.51 7.84 1.07
C ASP A 202 -26.90 7.46 2.51
N PRO A 203 -26.62 8.31 3.52
CA PRO A 203 -26.99 8.06 4.91
C PRO A 203 -28.48 7.79 5.12
N GLN A 204 -29.36 8.41 4.33
CA GLN A 204 -30.82 8.30 4.51
C GLN A 204 -31.35 6.94 4.08
N LEU A 205 -30.64 6.23 3.21
CA LEU A 205 -31.04 4.96 2.62
C LEU A 205 -30.32 3.75 3.25
N ARG A 206 -29.47 3.97 4.26
CA ARG A 206 -28.63 2.88 4.81
C ARG A 206 -29.44 1.79 5.48
N LEU A 207 -30.57 2.13 6.11
CA LEU A 207 -31.41 1.17 6.85
C LEU A 207 -32.19 0.29 5.87
N GLU A 208 -32.67 0.88 4.78
CA GLU A 208 -33.45 0.21 3.74
C GLU A 208 -32.61 -0.77 2.93
N TYR A 209 -31.35 -0.42 2.68
CA TYR A 209 -30.41 -1.24 1.91
C TYR A 209 -29.58 -2.19 2.78
N GLU A 210 -29.83 -2.26 4.09
CA GLU A 210 -29.15 -3.22 4.96
C GLU A 210 -29.48 -4.66 4.53
N GLY A 211 -28.44 -5.52 4.41
CA GLY A 211 -28.60 -6.91 3.97
C GLY A 211 -28.73 -7.12 2.46
N PHE A 212 -28.82 -6.04 1.67
CA PHE A 212 -28.76 -6.14 0.21
C PHE A 212 -27.35 -6.51 -0.28
N PRO A 213 -27.23 -7.24 -1.41
CA PRO A 213 -25.95 -7.60 -1.98
C PRO A 213 -25.20 -6.35 -2.49
N VAL A 214 -23.88 -6.32 -2.29
CA VAL A 214 -23.01 -5.22 -2.74
C VAL A 214 -22.70 -5.39 -4.24
N GLY A 215 -23.09 -4.40 -5.04
CA GLY A 215 -22.78 -4.36 -6.47
C GLY A 215 -21.29 -4.15 -6.74
N ALA A 216 -20.78 -4.81 -7.79
CA ALA A 216 -19.44 -4.52 -8.31
C ALA A 216 -19.43 -3.12 -8.96
N ASN A 217 -18.34 -2.36 -8.76
CA ASN A 217 -18.17 -0.98 -9.25
C ASN A 217 -19.19 0.04 -8.72
N GLU A 218 -19.91 -0.29 -7.65
CA GLU A 218 -20.84 0.62 -7.00
C GLU A 218 -20.12 1.51 -5.96
N LYS A 219 -20.61 2.74 -5.80
CA LYS A 219 -20.07 3.66 -4.78
C LYS A 219 -20.62 3.29 -3.42
N LEU A 220 -19.73 3.07 -2.46
CA LEU A 220 -20.08 2.70 -1.10
C LEU A 220 -19.13 3.34 -0.09
N VAL A 221 -19.47 3.23 1.19
CA VAL A 221 -18.59 3.66 2.28
C VAL A 221 -18.13 2.43 3.05
N ILE A 222 -16.83 2.35 3.31
CA ILE A 222 -16.23 1.27 4.11
C ILE A 222 -15.98 1.81 5.51
N TYR A 223 -16.62 1.23 6.52
CA TYR A 223 -16.43 1.59 7.92
C TYR A 223 -15.60 0.55 8.65
N HIS A 224 -14.69 1.01 9.50
CA HIS A 224 -14.01 0.15 10.46
C HIS A 224 -14.99 -0.22 11.58
N ARG A 225 -15.20 -1.52 11.80
CA ARG A 225 -16.22 -2.03 12.73
C ARG A 225 -15.99 -1.60 14.17
N GLN A 226 -14.74 -1.60 14.63
CA GLN A 226 -14.42 -1.29 16.03
C GLN A 226 -14.53 0.22 16.33
N THR A 227 -14.05 1.07 15.41
CA THR A 227 -14.00 2.52 15.65
C THR A 227 -15.18 3.28 15.04
N ASN A 228 -16.04 2.61 14.26
CA ASN A 228 -17.16 3.20 13.50
C ASN A 228 -16.72 4.40 12.65
N ARG A 229 -15.60 4.21 11.97
CA ARG A 229 -14.86 5.26 11.26
C ARG A 229 -14.69 4.89 9.81
N ALA A 230 -15.12 5.77 8.91
CA ALA A 230 -15.05 5.52 7.47
C ALA A 230 -13.60 5.52 6.95
N LEU A 231 -13.37 4.83 5.85
CA LEU A 231 -12.14 4.92 5.05
C LEU A 231 -12.31 6.04 4.01
N ALA A 232 -11.65 7.19 4.16
CA ALA A 232 -11.68 8.26 3.12
C ALA A 232 -10.40 8.28 2.30
N ALA A 233 -9.92 9.40 1.74
CA ALA A 233 -8.54 9.60 1.30
C ALA A 233 -8.32 11.12 1.20
N HIS A 234 -7.19 11.64 1.66
CA HIS A 234 -6.99 13.10 1.68
C HIS A 234 -6.31 13.61 0.40
N ARG A 235 -7.08 14.24 -0.51
CA ARG A 235 -6.58 14.72 -1.81
C ARG A 235 -5.57 15.87 -1.74
N HIS A 236 -5.62 16.66 -0.66
CA HIS A 236 -4.71 17.81 -0.47
C HIS A 236 -3.35 17.47 0.17
N LEU A 237 -3.21 16.30 0.79
CA LEU A 237 -1.99 15.90 1.49
C LEU A 237 -1.21 14.94 0.61
N SER A 238 -0.57 15.48 -0.42
CA SER A 238 0.28 14.68 -1.30
C SER A 238 1.63 14.39 -0.68
N LEU A 239 2.12 13.18 -0.91
CA LEU A 239 3.51 12.82 -0.75
C LEU A 239 4.05 12.37 -2.09
N ARG A 240 5.27 12.83 -2.37
CA ARG A 240 6.04 12.33 -3.49
C ARG A 240 6.87 11.18 -2.97
N TYR A 241 6.47 9.99 -3.35
CA TYR A 241 7.27 8.80 -3.15
C TYR A 241 7.96 8.46 -4.46
N HIS A 242 9.26 8.20 -4.38
CA HIS A 242 10.04 7.68 -5.48
C HIS A 242 10.12 6.17 -5.36
N ILE A 243 9.01 5.48 -5.64
CA ILE A 243 9.07 4.02 -5.71
C ILE A 243 9.70 3.66 -7.06
N ALA A 244 10.94 3.17 -7.00
CA ALA A 244 11.58 2.48 -8.11
C ALA A 244 11.67 3.28 -9.43
N GLY A 245 12.04 4.55 -9.35
CA GLY A 245 12.27 5.43 -10.51
C GLY A 245 11.03 6.04 -11.15
N CYS A 246 9.83 5.62 -10.75
CA CYS A 246 8.58 6.30 -11.09
C CYS A 246 8.23 7.29 -9.98
N ARG A 247 8.02 8.55 -10.35
CA ARG A 247 7.45 9.53 -9.43
C ARG A 247 5.96 9.22 -9.29
N ILE A 248 5.54 8.85 -8.09
CA ILE A 248 4.14 8.59 -7.79
C ILE A 248 3.68 9.68 -6.83
N GLU A 249 2.57 10.31 -7.17
CA GLU A 249 1.89 11.23 -6.28
C GLU A 249 0.86 10.42 -5.50
N CYS A 250 1.09 10.31 -4.20
CA CYS A 250 0.22 9.57 -3.30
C CYS A 250 -0.49 10.53 -2.35
N CYS A 251 -1.75 10.28 -2.04
CA CYS A 251 -2.45 10.92 -0.92
C CYS A 251 -2.09 10.20 0.37
N ASN A 252 -1.71 10.97 1.38
CA ASN A 252 -1.44 10.44 2.71
C ASN A 252 -2.74 10.37 3.54
N TRP A 253 -3.13 9.13 3.81
CA TRP A 253 -4.03 8.64 4.85
C TRP A 253 -5.54 8.83 4.74
N LEU A 254 -6.15 7.79 5.30
CA LEU A 254 -7.54 7.41 5.47
C LEU A 254 -8.33 8.40 6.36
N ARG A 255 -9.06 9.43 5.92
CA ARG A 255 -9.89 10.18 6.92
C ARG A 255 -11.06 9.30 7.34
N SER A 256 -11.38 9.27 8.62
CA SER A 256 -12.68 8.78 9.09
C SER A 256 -13.58 9.91 9.53
N TYR A 257 -14.51 10.28 8.66
CA TYR A 257 -15.56 11.23 9.00
C TYR A 257 -16.56 10.59 9.97
N VAL A 258 -17.03 11.40 10.92
CA VAL A 258 -18.23 11.15 11.74
C VAL A 258 -19.42 11.61 10.92
#